data_AF-A0A838NMV2-F1
#
_entry.id   AF-A0A838NMV2-F1
#
_cell.length_a   1.000
_cell.length_b   1.000
_cell.length_c   1.000
_cell.angle_alpha   90.00
_cell.angle_beta   90.00
_cell.angle_gamma   90.00
#
_symmetry.space_group_name_H-M   'P 1'
#
loop_
_entity.id
_entity.type
_entity.pdbx_description
1 polymer ?
#
loop_
_entity_poly.entity_id
_entity_poly.type
_entity_poly.pdbx_seq_one_letter_code
_entity_poly.pdbx_strand_id
1 'polypeptide(L)' 'MPTTSKSMTTTKPARGPRRLVRRRLPRQLPPTYPGEILLEEFLKPLGISQSSFAIRLGVSFPRLNEIVRGKRGVTPDSA' A
#
# COMPACT_ATOMS: atom_id res chain seq x y z
N MET A 1 -24.77 -58.60 12.37
CA MET A 1 -24.65 -58.16 13.78
C MET A 1 -24.17 -56.72 13.80
N PRO A 2 -24.95 -55.73 14.25
CA PRO A 2 -24.52 -54.33 14.35
C PRO A 2 -23.85 -54.07 15.72
N THR A 3 -22.70 -53.42 15.77
CA THR A 3 -22.09 -52.90 17.01
C THR A 3 -22.18 -51.38 17.05
N THR A 4 -22.94 -50.88 18.03
CA THR A 4 -23.12 -49.46 18.33
C THR A 4 -21.84 -48.89 18.97
N SER A 5 -21.16 -47.96 18.29
CA SER A 5 -20.24 -47.05 18.98
C SER A 5 -20.99 -45.76 19.35
N LYS A 6 -21.12 -45.52 20.65
CA LYS A 6 -21.63 -44.29 21.24
C LYS A 6 -20.47 -43.31 21.42
N SER A 7 -20.22 -42.45 20.45
CA SER A 7 -19.30 -41.33 20.65
C SER A 7 -19.75 -40.14 19.82
N MET A 8 -20.56 -39.27 20.41
CA MET A 8 -20.66 -37.88 19.96
C MET A 8 -19.33 -37.20 20.29
N THR A 9 -18.45 -37.07 19.30
CA THR A 9 -17.33 -36.14 19.42
C THR A 9 -17.92 -34.73 19.33
N THR A 10 -18.11 -34.09 20.49
CA THR A 10 -18.56 -32.70 20.54
C THR A 10 -17.42 -31.79 20.08
N THR A 11 -17.30 -31.58 18.78
CA THR A 11 -16.49 -30.46 18.28
C THR A 11 -17.40 -29.24 18.28
N LYS A 12 -17.52 -28.64 19.47
CA LYS A 12 -18.16 -27.34 19.69
C LYS A 12 -17.54 -26.34 18.70
N PRO A 13 -18.28 -25.79 17.73
CA PRO A 13 -17.71 -24.78 16.87
C PRO A 13 -17.55 -23.52 17.72
N ALA A 14 -16.32 -23.24 18.15
CA ALA A 14 -15.96 -21.92 18.63
C ALA A 14 -16.01 -20.95 17.44
N ARG A 15 -17.20 -20.49 17.08
CA ARG A 15 -17.40 -19.35 16.19
C ARG A 15 -18.14 -18.26 16.96
N GLY A 16 -17.44 -17.71 17.94
CA GLY A 16 -17.62 -16.28 18.19
C GLY A 16 -17.27 -15.53 16.91
N PRO A 17 -17.95 -14.42 16.59
CA PRO A 17 -17.51 -13.59 15.48
C PRO A 17 -16.08 -13.18 15.82
N ARG A 18 -15.10 -13.56 14.98
CA ARG A 18 -13.79 -12.89 14.99
C ARG A 18 -14.13 -11.42 14.83
N ARG A 19 -14.08 -10.67 15.93
CA ARG A 19 -14.35 -9.25 15.99
C ARG A 19 -13.26 -8.62 15.16
N LEU A 20 -13.49 -8.54 13.84
CA LEU A 20 -12.65 -7.84 12.90
C LEU A 20 -12.46 -6.48 13.53
N VAL A 21 -11.23 -6.22 13.96
CA VAL A 21 -10.84 -4.99 14.64
C VAL A 21 -11.45 -3.86 13.82
N ARG A 22 -12.30 -3.05 14.45
CA ARG A 22 -12.90 -1.89 13.78
C ARG A 22 -11.77 -1.17 13.05
N ARG A 23 -11.85 -1.10 11.72
CA ARG A 23 -10.84 -0.46 10.88
C ARG A 23 -10.62 0.95 11.45
N ARG A 24 -9.47 1.17 12.09
CA ARG A 24 -9.10 2.48 12.65
C ARG A 24 -8.60 3.46 11.58
N LEU A 25 -8.52 3.02 10.32
CA LEU A 25 -8.24 3.92 9.22
C LEU A 25 -9.51 4.69 8.82
N PRO A 26 -9.40 6.01 8.61
CA PRO A 26 -10.50 6.78 8.07
C PRO A 26 -10.92 6.22 6.71
N ARG A 27 -12.23 6.17 6.45
CA ARG A 27 -12.78 5.61 5.21
C ARG A 27 -12.57 6.49 3.98
N GLN A 28 -12.26 7.77 4.20
CA GLN A 28 -12.13 8.80 3.17
C GLN A 28 -10.84 9.57 3.45
N LEU A 29 -9.70 9.02 3.00
CA LEU A 29 -8.50 9.83 2.78
C LEU A 29 -8.50 10.22 1.30
N PRO A 30 -8.19 11.48 0.96
CA PRO A 30 -7.82 11.79 -0.41
C PRO A 30 -6.62 10.90 -0.78
N PRO A 31 -6.59 10.30 -2.00
CA PRO A 31 -5.47 9.51 -2.43
C PRO A 31 -4.22 10.39 -2.49
N THR A 32 -3.23 10.09 -1.67
CA THR A 32 -1.92 10.75 -1.73
C THR A 32 -1.17 10.23 -2.94
N TYR A 33 -0.76 11.12 -3.84
CA TYR A 33 0.00 10.72 -5.02
C TYR A 33 1.43 10.35 -4.61
N PRO A 34 2.00 9.27 -5.15
CA PRO A 34 3.34 8.81 -4.78
C PRO A 34 4.43 9.86 -5.08
N GLY A 35 4.23 10.68 -6.11
CA GLY A 35 5.14 11.77 -6.43
C GLY A 35 5.11 12.93 -5.42
N GLU A 36 4.01 13.11 -4.70
CA GLU A 36 3.88 14.11 -3.64
C GLU A 36 4.71 13.69 -2.42
N ILE A 37 4.64 12.41 -2.04
CA ILE A 37 5.47 11.81 -0.99
C ILE A 37 6.95 11.91 -1.35
N LEU A 38 7.32 11.57 -2.59
CA LEU A 38 8.70 11.70 -3.06
C LEU A 38 9.25 13.13 -2.88
N LEU A 39 8.44 14.14 -3.18
CA LEU A 39 8.85 15.53 -3.05
C LEU A 39 8.99 15.95 -1.59
N GLU A 40 7.95 15.72 -0.78
CA GLU A 40 7.86 16.24 0.59
C GLU A 40 8.73 15.45 1.58
N GLU A 41 8.83 14.13 1.43
CA GLU A 41 9.53 13.27 2.39
C GLU A 41 10.98 12.95 2.00
N PHE A 42 11.37 13.13 0.73
CA PHE A 42 12.72 12.79 0.26
C PHE A 42 13.46 13.98 -0.35
N LEU A 43 12.92 14.58 -1.41
CA LEU A 43 13.67 15.61 -2.16
C LEU A 43 13.87 16.90 -1.34
N LYS A 44 12.82 17.40 -0.68
CA LYS A 44 12.93 18.61 0.15
C LYS A 44 13.83 18.42 1.38
N PRO A 45 13.70 17.35 2.19
CA PRO A 45 14.58 17.16 3.35
C PRO A 45 16.04 16.95 2.96
N LEU A 46 16.31 16.36 1.80
CA LEU A 46 17.67 16.14 1.31
C LEU A 46 18.25 17.33 0.53
N GLY A 47 17.47 18.37 0.25
CA GLY A 47 17.90 19.53 -0.55
C GLY A 47 18.21 19.17 -2.01
N ILE A 48 17.62 18.11 -2.53
CA ILE A 48 17.88 17.60 -3.89
C ILE A 48 16.83 18.19 -4.85
N SER A 49 17.29 18.80 -5.94
CA SER A 49 16.38 19.28 -6.98
C SER A 49 15.82 18.11 -7.80
N GLN A 50 14.57 18.23 -8.25
CA GLN A 50 13.95 17.23 -9.14
C GLN A 50 14.78 16.98 -10.41
N SER A 51 15.42 18.02 -10.97
CA SER A 51 16.29 17.86 -12.15
C SER A 51 17.52 17.00 -11.85
N SER A 52 18.19 17.24 -10.73
CA SER A 52 19.34 16.42 -10.32
C SER A 52 18.93 14.98 -10.00
N PHE A 53 17.75 14.78 -9.39
CA PHE A 53 17.20 13.46 -9.11
C PHE A 53 16.84 12.70 -10.40
N ALA A 54 16.24 13.38 -11.39
CA ALA A 54 15.93 12.81 -12.69
C ALA A 54 17.18 12.30 -13.41
N ILE A 55 18.27 13.08 -13.38
CA ILE A 55 19.58 12.68 -13.94
C ILE A 55 20.11 11.43 -13.24
N ARG A 56 20.06 11.37 -11.90
CA ARG A 56 20.53 10.22 -11.12
C ARG A 56 19.74 8.94 -11.39
N LEU A 57 18.43 9.09 -11.65
CA LEU A 57 17.54 7.99 -12.03
C LEU A 57 17.63 7.62 -13.52
N GLY A 58 18.36 8.38 -14.35
CA GLY A 58 18.37 8.15 -15.80
C GLY A 58 17.02 8.41 -16.49
N VAL A 59 16.11 9.14 -15.84
CA VAL A 59 14.78 9.47 -16.39
C VAL A 59 14.74 10.90 -16.87
N SER A 60 13.86 11.19 -17.83
CA SER A 60 13.66 12.57 -18.29
C SER A 60 13.01 13.43 -17.20
N PHE A 61 13.45 14.69 -17.09
CA PHE A 61 12.86 15.64 -16.14
C PHE A 61 11.33 15.82 -16.30
N PRO A 62 10.77 15.93 -17.53
CA PRO A 62 9.32 16.00 -17.71
C PRO A 62 8.58 14.80 -17.12
N ARG A 63 9.14 13.59 -17.25
CA ARG A 63 8.54 12.37 -16.70
C ARG A 63 8.47 12.43 -15.17
N LEU A 64 9.57 12.79 -14.52
CA LEU A 64 9.60 12.94 -13.06
C LEU A 64 8.62 14.03 -12.60
N ASN A 65 8.59 15.18 -13.30
CA ASN A 65 7.67 16.27 -13.00
C ASN A 65 6.19 15.86 -13.13
N GLU A 66 5.84 15.05 -14.12
CA GLU A 66 4.48 14.49 -14.26
C GLU A 66 4.12 13.55 -13.10
N ILE A 67 5.06 12.73 -12.63
CA ILE A 67 4.86 11.85 -11.46
C ILE A 67 4.64 12.69 -10.19
N VAL A 68 5.49 13.69 -9.95
CA VAL A 68 5.37 14.61 -8.80
C VAL A 68 4.03 15.34 -8.81
N ARG A 69 3.56 15.77 -9.98
CA ARG A 69 2.28 16.48 -10.13
C ARG A 69 1.05 15.55 -10.22
N GLY A 70 1.22 14.24 -10.03
CA GLY A 70 0.14 13.26 -10.09
C GLY A 70 -0.49 13.08 -11.48
N LYS A 71 0.16 13.59 -12.54
CA LYS A 71 -0.31 13.46 -13.93
C LYS A 71 0.02 12.11 -14.55
N ARG A 72 0.99 11.38 -13.97
CA ARG A 72 1.45 10.07 -14.41
C ARG A 72 1.61 9.13 -13.21
N GLY A 73 1.23 7.87 -13.38
CA GLY A 73 1.50 6.80 -12.40
C GLY A 73 2.95 6.29 -12.48
N VAL A 74 3.43 5.68 -11.40
CA VAL A 74 4.74 5.03 -11.36
C VAL A 74 4.63 3.64 -12.00
N THR A 75 5.42 3.37 -13.04
CA THR A 75 5.47 2.07 -13.73
C THR A 75 6.73 1.28 -13.36
N PRO A 76 6.74 -0.07 -13.44
CA PRO A 76 7.92 -0.88 -13.12
C PRO A 76 9.16 -0.55 -13.95
N ASP A 77 8.96 -0.13 -15.21
CA ASP A 77 9.99 0.27 -16.18
C ASP A 77 10.67 1.62 -15.86
N SER A 78 10.43 2.19 -14.68
CA SER A 78 10.94 3.51 -14.29
C SER A 78 12.34 3.46 -13.65
N ALA A 79 13.02 2.32 -13.66
CA ALA A 79 14.33 2.07 -13.02
C ALA A 79 15.35 1.48 -14.01
#